data_AF-A0A9D2UIR9-F1
#
_entry.id   AF-A0A9D2UIR9-F1
#
_cell.length_a   1.000
_cell.length_b   1.000
_cell.length_c   1.000
_cell.angle_alpha   90.00
_cell.angle_beta   90.00
_cell.angle_gamma   90.00
#
_symmetry.space_group_name_H-M   'P 1'
#
loop_
_entity.id
_entity.type
_entity.pdbx_description
1 polymer ?
#
loop_
_entity_poly.entity_id
_entity_poly.type
_entity_poly.pdbx_seq_one_letter_code
_entity_poly.pdbx_strand_id
1 'polypeptide(L)'
;MDTHTLSLFVRSIFVDNMIFAFFLGMCSYLAVSKNVKTAVGLGIAVTFVLVVTLPVNYLLQTEVLDKLGLGYLSFILFIAVIAAITQLVEMVVERFSPSLYASLGIFLPLIAVNCAIMGASLFMQQRIVLGDTDPKAITGIADALSYALGSGLGWMLSIVGLAAVREKMAYSNVPAPLKGLGITFITVGLMAMAFMCFSGLKI
;
A
#
# COMPACT_ATOMS: atom_id res chain seq x y z
N MET A 1 9.48 -1.60 -22.16
CA MET A 1 9.44 -2.18 -20.79
C MET A 1 10.88 -2.24 -20.34
N ASP A 2 11.39 -1.06 -20.07
CA ASP A 2 12.81 -0.77 -20.01
C ASP A 2 13.32 -1.17 -18.63
N THR A 3 14.55 -1.67 -18.56
CA THR A 3 15.18 -2.28 -17.37
C THR A 3 15.04 -1.44 -16.08
N HIS A 4 14.86 -0.12 -16.22
CA HIS A 4 14.57 0.85 -15.17
C HIS A 4 13.20 0.66 -14.48
N THR A 5 12.15 0.38 -15.24
CA THR A 5 10.78 0.19 -14.71
C THR A 5 10.68 -1.12 -13.94
N LEU A 6 11.46 -2.13 -14.34
CA LEU A 6 11.48 -3.46 -13.73
C LEU A 6 12.34 -3.48 -12.44
N SER A 7 13.45 -2.73 -12.41
CA SER A 7 14.22 -2.52 -11.18
C SER A 7 13.44 -1.70 -10.15
N LEU A 8 12.73 -0.63 -10.58
CA LEU A 8 11.82 0.13 -9.72
C LEU A 8 10.71 -0.74 -9.13
N PHE A 9 10.11 -1.60 -9.94
CA PHE A 9 9.06 -2.52 -9.51
C PHE A 9 9.55 -3.49 -8.42
N VAL A 10 10.67 -4.20 -8.68
CA VAL A 10 11.22 -5.18 -7.72
C VAL A 10 11.70 -4.49 -6.45
N ARG A 11 12.32 -3.31 -6.58
CA ARG A 11 12.80 -2.53 -5.44
C ARG A 11 11.64 -1.96 -4.62
N SER A 12 10.55 -1.53 -5.24
CA SER A 12 9.37 -1.04 -4.52
C SER A 12 8.62 -2.15 -3.77
N ILE A 13 8.71 -3.40 -4.23
CA ILE A 13 8.09 -4.55 -3.55
C ILE A 13 8.89 -4.95 -2.30
N PHE A 14 10.23 -5.04 -2.42
CA PHE A 14 11.08 -5.66 -1.39
C PHE A 14 11.93 -4.68 -0.58
N VAL A 15 12.46 -3.61 -1.19
CA VAL A 15 13.40 -2.69 -0.55
C VAL A 15 12.68 -1.49 0.05
N ASP A 16 11.82 -0.83 -0.73
CA ASP A 16 11.01 0.32 -0.31
C ASP A 16 9.60 -0.11 0.12
N ASN A 17 9.47 -1.26 0.78
CA ASN A 17 8.16 -1.79 1.16
C ASN A 17 7.45 -0.87 2.17
N MET A 18 6.23 -0.43 1.84
CA MET A 18 5.44 0.51 2.64
C MET A 18 5.21 0.06 4.08
N ILE A 19 5.06 -1.25 4.32
CA ILE A 19 4.72 -1.79 5.65
C ILE A 19 5.98 -2.05 6.47
N PHE A 20 6.99 -2.72 5.91
CA PHE A 20 8.15 -3.15 6.70
C PHE A 20 9.31 -2.16 6.72
N ALA A 21 9.44 -1.31 5.69
CA ALA A 21 10.48 -0.27 5.65
C ALA A 21 9.99 1.06 6.24
N PHE A 22 8.75 1.45 5.95
CA PHE A 22 8.21 2.75 6.34
C PHE A 22 7.07 2.68 7.39
N PHE A 23 6.59 1.50 7.76
CA PHE A 23 5.53 1.30 8.76
C PHE A 23 4.19 2.01 8.47
N LEU A 24 3.84 2.20 7.18
CA LEU A 24 2.56 2.76 6.77
C LEU A 24 1.48 1.68 6.55
N GLY A 25 0.23 2.01 6.90
CA GLY A 25 -0.93 1.15 6.66
C GLY A 25 -1.20 0.10 7.74
N MET A 26 -0.63 0.27 8.93
CA MET A 26 -0.71 -0.70 10.04
C MET A 26 -2.12 -0.93 10.58
N CYS A 27 -3.01 0.07 10.51
CA CYS A 27 -4.35 0.01 11.09
C CYS A 27 -5.21 -1.09 10.44
N SER A 28 -5.33 -1.07 9.11
CA SER A 28 -6.07 -2.07 8.34
C SER A 28 -5.34 -3.41 8.27
N TYR A 29 -4.01 -3.37 8.23
CA TYR A 29 -3.13 -4.55 8.24
C TYR A 29 -3.29 -5.42 9.50
N LEU A 30 -3.33 -4.81 10.69
CA LEU A 30 -3.51 -5.54 11.96
C LEU A 30 -4.96 -5.98 12.20
N ALA A 31 -5.93 -5.19 11.73
CA ALA A 31 -7.35 -5.45 11.91
C ALA A 31 -7.85 -6.65 11.08
N VAL A 32 -7.41 -6.76 9.82
CA VAL A 32 -8.02 -7.68 8.81
C VAL A 32 -7.16 -8.93 8.51
N SER A 33 -6.06 -9.13 9.23
CA SER A 33 -5.15 -10.27 9.04
C SER A 33 -5.56 -11.57 9.77
N LYS A 34 -6.84 -11.75 10.12
CA LYS A 34 -7.29 -12.98 10.82
C LYS A 34 -7.45 -14.18 9.88
N ASN A 35 -7.94 -13.96 8.66
CA ASN A 35 -8.17 -15.00 7.67
C ASN A 35 -7.48 -14.62 6.36
N VAL A 36 -6.87 -15.60 5.69
CA VAL A 36 -6.15 -15.38 4.43
C VAL A 36 -7.11 -14.92 3.32
N LYS A 37 -8.33 -15.48 3.27
CA LYS A 37 -9.34 -15.10 2.27
C LYS A 37 -9.72 -13.62 2.33
N THR A 38 -9.93 -13.08 3.54
CA THR A 38 -10.27 -11.66 3.74
C THR A 38 -9.05 -10.76 3.51
N ALA A 39 -7.87 -11.20 3.93
CA ALA A 39 -6.61 -10.47 3.71
C ALA A 39 -6.27 -10.33 2.22
N VAL A 40 -6.46 -11.38 1.42
CA VAL A 40 -6.28 -11.34 -0.04
C VAL A 40 -7.26 -10.36 -0.68
N GLY A 41 -8.54 -10.41 -0.31
CA GLY A 41 -9.56 -9.50 -0.84
C GLY A 41 -9.23 -8.02 -0.56
N LEU A 42 -8.81 -7.71 0.67
CA LEU A 42 -8.37 -6.36 1.04
C LEU A 42 -7.08 -5.96 0.31
N GLY A 43 -6.12 -6.88 0.19
CA GLY A 43 -4.88 -6.72 -0.59
C GLY A 43 -5.17 -6.25 -2.00
N ILE A 44 -6.02 -6.98 -2.71
CA ILE A 44 -6.41 -6.67 -4.09
C ILE A 44 -7.09 -5.30 -4.16
N ALA A 45 -8.03 -4.99 -3.25
CA ALA A 45 -8.71 -3.70 -3.23
C ALA A 45 -7.72 -2.52 -3.05
N VAL A 46 -6.79 -2.64 -2.10
CA VAL A 46 -5.75 -1.60 -1.87
C VAL A 46 -4.82 -1.46 -3.07
N THR A 47 -4.40 -2.58 -3.68
CA THR A 47 -3.57 -2.53 -4.91
C THR A 47 -4.30 -1.83 -6.05
N PHE A 48 -5.59 -2.12 -6.24
CA PHE A 48 -6.39 -1.51 -7.30
C PHE A 48 -6.52 0.01 -7.08
N VAL A 49 -6.82 0.44 -5.85
CA VAL A 49 -6.88 1.88 -5.53
C VAL A 49 -5.54 2.55 -5.82
N LEU A 50 -4.41 1.97 -5.38
CA LEU A 50 -3.07 2.51 -5.66
C LEU A 50 -2.76 2.65 -7.15
N VAL A 51 -3.07 1.60 -7.92
CA VAL A 51 -2.82 1.53 -9.38
C VAL A 51 -3.59 2.59 -10.13
N VAL A 52 -4.78 2.97 -9.66
CA VAL A 52 -5.61 4.01 -10.29
C VAL A 52 -5.24 5.39 -9.77
N THR A 53 -5.04 5.57 -8.46
CA THR A 53 -4.82 6.89 -7.87
C THR A 53 -3.45 7.47 -8.20
N LEU A 54 -2.40 6.66 -8.28
CA LEU A 54 -1.04 7.16 -8.51
C LEU A 54 -0.86 7.77 -9.91
N PRO A 55 -1.26 7.14 -11.03
CA PRO A 55 -1.19 7.78 -12.34
C PRO A 55 -2.05 9.06 -12.44
N VAL A 56 -3.21 9.09 -11.78
CA VAL A 56 -4.07 10.29 -11.76
C VAL A 56 -3.39 11.42 -10.98
N ASN A 57 -2.83 11.11 -9.81
CA ASN A 57 -2.08 12.06 -9.00
C ASN A 57 -0.80 12.54 -9.70
N TYR A 58 -0.14 11.70 -10.51
CA TYR A 58 0.97 12.11 -11.38
C TYR A 58 0.55 13.25 -12.29
N LEU A 59 -0.50 13.02 -13.08
CA LEU A 59 -0.96 13.95 -14.10
C LEU A 59 -1.43 15.25 -13.46
N LEU A 60 -2.13 15.17 -12.32
CA LEU A 60 -2.55 16.36 -11.59
C LEU A 60 -1.35 17.16 -11.04
N GLN A 61 -0.30 16.48 -10.57
CA GLN A 61 0.90 17.16 -10.09
C GLN A 61 1.66 17.85 -11.23
N THR A 62 1.94 17.13 -12.32
CA THR A 62 2.76 17.63 -13.44
C THR A 62 2.04 18.64 -14.33
N GLU A 63 0.76 18.40 -14.64
CA GLU A 63 0.02 19.25 -15.60
C GLU A 63 -0.68 20.44 -14.94
N VAL A 64 -1.10 20.32 -13.68
CA VAL A 64 -1.87 21.38 -13.01
C VAL A 64 -1.01 22.08 -11.98
N LEU A 65 -0.42 21.36 -11.04
CA LEU A 65 0.18 21.99 -9.87
C LEU A 65 1.52 22.67 -10.16
N ASP A 66 2.37 22.03 -10.94
CA ASP A 66 3.68 22.59 -11.29
C ASP A 66 3.54 23.78 -12.25
N LYS A 67 2.52 23.79 -13.11
CA LYS A 67 2.24 24.92 -14.02
C LYS A 67 1.64 26.13 -13.30
N LEU A 68 0.85 25.91 -12.25
CA LEU A 68 0.23 27.00 -11.50
C LEU A 68 1.05 27.43 -10.27
N GLY A 69 2.06 26.67 -9.84
CA GLY A 69 2.87 26.96 -8.66
C GLY A 69 2.16 26.72 -7.31
N LEU A 70 1.08 25.94 -7.30
CA LEU A 70 0.25 25.67 -6.10
C LEU A 70 0.68 24.40 -5.35
N GLY A 71 1.98 24.18 -5.15
CA GLY A 71 2.50 22.99 -4.44
C GLY A 71 1.95 22.81 -3.01
N TYR A 72 1.47 23.88 -2.38
CA TYR A 72 0.84 23.81 -1.05
C TYR A 72 -0.54 23.12 -1.05
N LEU A 73 -1.21 23.01 -2.21
CA LEU A 73 -2.53 22.39 -2.33
C LEU A 73 -2.48 20.88 -2.63
N SER A 74 -1.29 20.31 -2.92
CA SER A 74 -1.10 18.90 -3.29
C SER A 74 -1.78 17.95 -2.31
N PHE A 75 -1.63 18.20 -1.01
CA PHE A 75 -2.14 17.29 0.03
C PHE A 75 -3.66 17.15 0.00
N ILE A 76 -4.38 18.27 -0.15
CA ILE A 76 -5.84 18.28 -0.21
C ILE A 76 -6.34 17.62 -1.50
N LEU A 77 -5.66 17.86 -2.63
CA LEU A 77 -6.01 17.24 -3.91
C LEU A 77 -5.82 15.71 -3.87
N PHE A 78 -4.70 15.23 -3.32
CA PHE A 78 -4.48 13.78 -3.21
C PHE A 78 -5.53 13.10 -2.34
N ILE A 79 -5.92 13.71 -1.22
CA ILE A 79 -7.01 13.18 -0.38
C ILE A 79 -8.33 13.14 -1.17
N ALA A 80 -8.67 14.20 -1.91
CA ALA A 80 -9.90 14.25 -2.70
C ALA A 80 -9.94 13.18 -3.79
N VAL A 81 -8.83 12.95 -4.50
CA VAL A 81 -8.72 11.91 -5.53
C VAL A 81 -8.83 10.52 -4.92
N ILE A 82 -8.10 10.26 -3.81
CA ILE A 82 -8.17 8.97 -3.12
C ILE A 82 -9.61 8.71 -2.66
N ALA A 83 -10.26 9.67 -2.00
CA ALA A 83 -11.63 9.55 -1.53
C ALA A 83 -12.62 9.21 -2.67
N ALA A 84 -12.50 9.91 -3.81
CA ALA A 84 -13.37 9.67 -4.97
C ALA A 84 -13.19 8.25 -5.54
N ILE A 85 -11.94 7.78 -5.68
CA ILE A 85 -11.67 6.43 -6.19
C ILE A 85 -12.09 5.36 -5.17
N THR A 86 -11.85 5.56 -3.88
CA THR A 86 -12.29 4.60 -2.86
C THR A 86 -13.80 4.51 -2.75
N GLN A 87 -14.53 5.61 -2.96
CA GLN A 87 -15.98 5.58 -3.01
C GLN A 87 -16.49 4.72 -4.17
N LEU A 88 -15.83 4.83 -5.33
CA LEU A 88 -16.15 3.98 -6.48
C LEU A 88 -15.88 2.50 -6.17
N VAL A 89 -14.76 2.20 -5.50
CA VAL A 89 -14.44 0.82 -5.09
C VAL A 89 -15.44 0.28 -4.07
N GLU A 90 -15.92 1.10 -3.14
CA GLU A 90 -16.95 0.70 -2.16
C GLU A 90 -18.22 0.21 -2.88
N MET A 91 -18.73 0.99 -3.83
CA MET A 91 -19.92 0.63 -4.63
C MET A 91 -19.69 -0.65 -5.47
N VAL A 92 -18.48 -0.84 -6.00
CA VAL A 92 -18.12 -2.05 -6.75
C VAL A 92 -18.08 -3.28 -5.84
N VAL A 93 -17.45 -3.18 -4.67
CA VAL A 93 -17.31 -4.30 -3.72
C VAL A 93 -18.67 -4.74 -3.15
N GLU A 94 -19.57 -3.79 -2.88
CA GLU A 94 -20.94 -4.08 -2.46
C GLU A 94 -21.69 -4.91 -3.52
N ARG A 95 -21.46 -4.61 -4.81
CA ARG A 95 -22.14 -5.29 -5.92
C ARG A 95 -21.56 -6.68 -6.24
N PHE A 96 -20.24 -6.83 -6.21
CA PHE A 96 -19.58 -8.07 -6.67
C PHE A 96 -19.34 -9.09 -5.55
N SER A 97 -19.11 -8.67 -4.30
CA SER A 97 -18.72 -9.57 -3.21
C SER A 97 -19.42 -9.25 -1.89
N PRO A 98 -20.69 -9.68 -1.72
CA PRO A 98 -21.43 -9.43 -0.48
C PRO A 98 -20.79 -10.12 0.74
N SER A 99 -20.06 -11.23 0.54
CA SER A 99 -19.33 -11.94 1.59
C SER A 99 -18.15 -11.12 2.16
N LEU A 100 -17.46 -10.37 1.29
CA LEU A 100 -16.35 -9.51 1.71
C LEU A 100 -16.90 -8.24 2.38
N TYR A 101 -17.98 -7.67 1.85
CA TYR A 101 -18.68 -6.53 2.46
C TYR A 101 -19.20 -6.86 3.86
N ALA A 102 -19.79 -8.04 4.07
CA ALA A 102 -20.25 -8.47 5.40
C ALA A 102 -19.11 -8.63 6.41
N SER A 103 -17.89 -8.93 5.94
CA SER A 103 -16.71 -9.11 6.79
C SER A 103 -15.91 -7.82 7.03
N LEU A 104 -15.97 -6.87 6.09
CA LEU A 104 -15.13 -5.67 6.06
C LEU A 104 -15.92 -4.34 6.10
N GLY A 105 -17.25 -4.34 6.12
CA GLY A 105 -18.07 -3.15 5.82
C GLY A 105 -17.69 -1.85 6.54
N ILE A 106 -17.30 -1.92 7.82
CA ILE A 106 -16.86 -0.73 8.59
C ILE A 106 -15.45 -0.26 8.17
N PHE A 107 -14.64 -1.15 7.62
CA PHE A 107 -13.26 -0.88 7.21
C PHE A 107 -13.11 -0.47 5.74
N LEU A 108 -14.16 -0.56 4.92
CA LEU A 108 -14.13 -0.13 3.51
C LEU A 108 -13.86 1.39 3.38
N PRO A 109 -14.57 2.27 4.12
CA PRO A 109 -14.24 3.70 4.15
C PRO A 109 -12.84 3.99 4.71
N LEU A 110 -12.30 3.08 5.53
CA LEU A 110 -10.96 3.20 6.10
C LEU A 110 -9.84 3.01 5.06
N ILE A 111 -10.17 2.57 3.84
CA ILE A 111 -9.23 2.53 2.71
C ILE A 111 -8.84 3.96 2.29
N ALA A 112 -9.77 4.92 2.34
CA ALA A 112 -9.51 6.31 1.95
C ALA A 112 -8.43 6.98 2.81
N VAL A 113 -8.39 6.60 4.10
CA VAL A 113 -7.42 7.11 5.09
C VAL A 113 -6.26 6.14 5.31
N ASN A 114 -6.08 5.16 4.43
CA ASN A 114 -4.97 4.23 4.55
C ASN A 114 -3.64 4.97 4.30
N CYS A 115 -2.80 5.02 5.34
CA CYS A 115 -1.53 5.73 5.30
C CYS A 115 -0.62 5.22 4.17
N ALA A 116 -0.69 3.94 3.80
CA ALA A 116 0.13 3.41 2.71
C ALA A 116 -0.24 4.06 1.37
N ILE A 117 -1.52 4.31 1.11
CA ILE A 117 -2.01 4.93 -0.14
C ILE A 117 -1.60 6.39 -0.21
N MET A 118 -1.84 7.13 0.88
CA MET A 118 -1.41 8.53 0.99
C MET A 118 0.12 8.67 0.92
N GLY A 119 0.86 7.81 1.62
CA GLY A 119 2.31 7.78 1.59
C GLY A 119 2.86 7.51 0.19
N ALA A 120 2.23 6.62 -0.58
CA ALA A 120 2.58 6.38 -1.98
C ALA A 120 2.51 7.68 -2.81
N SER A 121 1.40 8.42 -2.69
CA SER A 121 1.21 9.68 -3.43
C SER A 121 2.20 10.77 -3.02
N LEU A 122 2.61 10.80 -1.74
CA LEU A 122 3.60 11.76 -1.26
C LEU A 122 5.02 11.39 -1.68
N PHE A 123 5.40 10.11 -1.56
CA PHE A 123 6.70 9.63 -2.05
C PHE A 123 6.83 9.81 -3.55
N MET A 124 5.74 9.62 -4.27
CA MET A 124 5.68 9.94 -5.68
C MET A 124 5.97 11.42 -5.95
N GLN A 125 5.28 12.34 -5.27
CA GLN A 125 5.54 13.78 -5.41
C GLN A 125 7.01 14.13 -5.11
N GLN A 126 7.59 13.56 -4.05
CA GLN A 126 9.01 13.77 -3.73
C GLN A 126 9.95 13.21 -4.80
N ARG A 127 9.61 12.07 -5.41
CA ARG A 127 10.39 11.42 -6.47
C ARG A 127 10.27 12.11 -7.83
N ILE A 128 9.22 12.90 -8.08
CA ILE A 128 9.09 13.74 -9.28
C ILE A 128 10.07 14.94 -9.22
N VAL A 129 10.39 15.42 -8.02
CA VAL A 129 11.32 16.56 -7.81
C VAL A 129 12.80 16.12 -7.79
N LEU A 130 13.09 14.82 -7.70
CA LEU A 130 14.46 14.30 -7.81
C LEU A 130 15.00 14.50 -9.23
N GLY A 131 16.29 14.84 -9.34
CA GLY A 131 16.94 15.08 -10.64
C GLY A 131 16.97 13.82 -11.53
N ASP A 132 16.98 14.04 -12.84
CA ASP A 132 16.94 13.05 -13.93
C ASP A 132 18.04 11.95 -13.87
N THR A 133 18.99 12.07 -12.93
CA THR A 133 20.11 11.16 -12.69
C THR A 133 19.84 10.10 -11.61
N ASP A 134 18.75 10.20 -10.85
CA ASP A 134 18.43 9.26 -9.79
C ASP A 134 17.56 8.09 -10.29
N PRO A 135 17.91 6.82 -9.98
CA PRO A 135 17.12 5.63 -10.34
C PRO A 135 15.75 5.53 -9.63
N LYS A 136 15.34 6.61 -8.97
CA LYS A 136 14.07 6.77 -8.25
C LYS A 136 13.17 7.82 -8.90
N ALA A 137 13.65 8.56 -9.90
CA ALA A 137 12.88 9.61 -10.55
C ALA A 137 11.72 9.01 -11.34
N ILE A 138 10.53 9.59 -11.18
CA ILE A 138 9.32 9.18 -11.91
C ILE A 138 9.13 10.18 -13.04
N THR A 139 9.67 9.85 -14.22
CA THR A 139 9.65 10.74 -15.39
C THR A 139 8.53 10.40 -16.37
N GLY A 140 7.76 9.34 -16.12
CA GLY A 140 6.61 8.98 -16.95
C GLY A 140 5.50 8.21 -16.24
N ILE A 141 4.33 8.18 -16.89
CA ILE A 141 3.12 7.48 -16.43
C ILE A 141 3.39 5.97 -16.25
N ALA A 142 4.25 5.39 -17.08
CA ALA A 142 4.62 3.97 -17.00
C ALA A 142 5.41 3.65 -15.72
N ASP A 143 6.26 4.57 -15.25
CA ASP A 143 7.00 4.40 -13.99
C ASP A 143 6.14 4.69 -12.77
N ALA A 144 5.19 5.62 -12.87
CA ALA A 144 4.17 5.83 -11.84
C ALA A 144 3.30 4.58 -11.66
N LEU A 145 2.90 3.93 -12.76
CA LEU A 145 2.10 2.71 -12.74
C LEU A 145 2.88 1.52 -12.17
N SER A 146 4.17 1.38 -12.52
CA SER A 146 5.02 0.30 -12.00
C SER A 146 5.31 0.48 -10.50
N TYR A 147 5.53 1.72 -10.05
CA TYR A 147 5.64 2.04 -8.63
C TYR A 147 4.33 1.74 -7.88
N ALA A 148 3.19 2.06 -8.49
CA ALA A 148 1.87 1.75 -7.93
C ALA A 148 1.63 0.26 -7.77
N LEU A 149 1.92 -0.51 -8.83
CA LEU A 149 1.80 -1.97 -8.81
C LEU A 149 2.78 -2.60 -7.82
N GLY A 150 4.04 -2.15 -7.80
CA GLY A 150 5.06 -2.70 -6.91
C GLY A 150 4.74 -2.42 -5.44
N SER A 151 4.35 -1.20 -5.12
CA SER A 151 3.99 -0.82 -3.74
C SER A 151 2.69 -1.47 -3.26
N GLY A 152 1.68 -1.58 -4.12
CA GLY A 152 0.46 -2.33 -3.84
C GLY A 152 0.73 -3.81 -3.61
N LEU A 153 1.50 -4.47 -4.48
CA LEU A 153 1.85 -5.88 -4.33
C LEU A 153 2.71 -6.13 -3.09
N GLY A 154 3.62 -5.22 -2.74
CA GLY A 154 4.37 -5.27 -1.49
C GLY A 154 3.46 -5.20 -0.26
N TRP A 155 2.39 -4.39 -0.32
CA TRP A 155 1.38 -4.31 0.72
C TRP A 155 0.56 -5.61 0.81
N MET A 156 0.11 -6.14 -0.34
CA MET A 156 -0.65 -7.38 -0.44
C MET A 156 0.15 -8.59 0.06
N LEU A 157 1.44 -8.70 -0.31
CA LEU A 157 2.32 -9.78 0.13
C LEU A 157 2.43 -9.79 1.66
N SER A 158 2.59 -8.61 2.25
CA SER A 158 2.71 -8.46 3.70
C SER A 158 1.44 -8.92 4.42
N ILE A 159 0.25 -8.44 4.01
CA ILE A 159 -1.01 -8.80 4.69
C ILE A 159 -1.35 -10.27 4.56
N VAL A 160 -1.07 -10.88 3.41
CA VAL A 160 -1.25 -12.31 3.18
C VAL A 160 -0.26 -13.11 4.02
N GLY A 161 1.00 -12.67 4.11
CA GLY A 161 2.01 -13.29 4.96
C GLY A 161 1.61 -13.28 6.44
N LEU A 162 1.16 -12.14 6.95
CA LEU A 162 0.68 -12.05 8.33
C LEU A 162 -0.56 -12.92 8.56
N ALA A 163 -1.51 -12.94 7.63
CA ALA A 163 -2.71 -13.77 7.74
C ALA A 163 -2.37 -15.26 7.78
N ALA A 164 -1.42 -15.72 6.94
CA ALA A 164 -0.97 -17.10 6.95
C ALA A 164 -0.27 -17.48 8.28
N VAL A 165 0.56 -16.59 8.83
CA VAL A 165 1.19 -16.80 10.13
C VAL A 165 0.13 -16.83 11.24
N ARG A 166 -0.88 -15.95 11.18
CA ARG A 166 -1.97 -15.89 12.17
C ARG A 166 -2.89 -17.10 12.11
N GLU A 167 -3.23 -17.60 10.93
CA GLU A 167 -3.97 -18.86 10.77
C GLU A 167 -3.17 -20.03 11.36
N LYS A 168 -1.86 -20.10 11.09
CA LYS A 168 -1.00 -21.15 11.67
C LYS A 168 -0.89 -21.05 13.19
N MET A 169 -0.79 -19.84 13.74
CA MET A 169 -0.73 -19.60 15.19
C MET A 169 -2.04 -19.93 15.92
N ALA A 170 -3.18 -19.95 15.22
CA ALA A 170 -4.45 -20.35 15.82
C ALA A 170 -4.45 -21.82 16.29
N TYR A 171 -3.62 -22.66 15.66
CA TYR A 171 -3.41 -24.06 16.05
C TYR A 171 -2.32 -24.25 17.10
N SER A 172 -1.61 -23.17 17.48
CA SER A 172 -0.51 -23.21 18.44
C SER A 172 -0.97 -22.78 19.84
N ASN A 173 -0.28 -23.29 20.86
CA ASN A 173 -0.63 -23.01 22.25
C ASN A 173 -0.06 -21.66 22.71
N VAL A 174 -0.75 -20.56 22.36
CA VAL A 174 -0.36 -19.20 22.71
C VAL A 174 -0.76 -18.90 24.18
N PRO A 175 0.11 -18.25 25.00
CA PRO A 175 -0.25 -17.84 26.35
C PRO A 175 -1.53 -16.99 26.38
N ALA A 176 -2.48 -17.31 27.27
CA ALA A 176 -3.79 -16.66 27.33
C ALA A 176 -3.75 -15.10 27.36
N PRO A 177 -2.80 -14.44 28.05
CA PRO A 177 -2.72 -12.97 28.08
C PRO A 177 -2.28 -12.33 26.76
N LEU A 178 -1.59 -13.08 25.88
CA LEU A 178 -1.01 -12.56 24.64
C LEU A 178 -1.86 -12.89 23.39
N LYS A 179 -2.97 -13.60 23.56
CA LYS A 179 -3.85 -13.99 22.45
C LYS A 179 -4.46 -12.76 21.76
N GLY A 180 -4.49 -12.79 20.44
CA GLY A 180 -5.07 -11.72 19.62
C GLY A 180 -4.05 -10.67 19.21
N LEU A 181 -4.24 -9.42 19.63
CA LEU A 181 -3.46 -8.28 19.15
C LEU A 181 -2.00 -8.32 19.66
N GLY A 182 -1.77 -8.70 20.91
CA GLY A 182 -0.43 -8.73 21.53
C GLY A 182 0.55 -9.60 20.74
N ILE A 183 0.21 -10.87 20.49
CA ILE A 183 1.07 -11.73 19.67
C ILE A 183 1.16 -11.25 18.21
N THR A 184 0.11 -10.63 17.68
CA THR A 184 0.15 -10.06 16.32
C THR A 184 1.22 -8.99 16.21
N PHE A 185 1.31 -8.06 17.17
CA PHE A 185 2.37 -7.05 17.19
C PHE A 185 3.77 -7.67 17.27
N ILE A 186 3.96 -8.70 18.10
CA ILE A 186 5.24 -9.41 18.20
C ILE A 186 5.61 -10.07 16.85
N THR A 187 4.66 -10.74 16.20
CA THR A 187 4.91 -11.36 14.89
C THR A 187 5.23 -10.33 13.82
N VAL A 188 4.56 -9.18 13.82
CA VAL A 188 4.87 -8.10 12.85
C VAL A 188 6.26 -7.54 13.08
N GLY A 189 6.69 -7.37 14.34
CA GLY A 189 8.06 -6.98 14.67
C GLY A 189 9.10 -7.99 14.20
N LEU A 190 8.86 -9.29 14.39
CA LEU A 190 9.72 -10.36 13.87
C LEU A 190 9.79 -10.36 12.34
N MET A 191 8.65 -10.17 11.67
CA MET A 191 8.59 -10.06 10.20
C MET A 191 9.34 -8.81 9.70
N ALA A 192 9.22 -7.67 10.39
CA ALA A 192 9.94 -6.46 10.03
C ALA A 192 11.46 -6.66 10.11
N MET A 193 11.96 -7.32 11.15
CA MET A 193 13.39 -7.66 11.27
C MET A 193 13.86 -8.59 10.13
N ALA A 194 13.04 -9.55 9.71
CA ALA A 194 13.37 -10.40 8.56
C ALA A 194 13.41 -9.61 7.24
N PHE A 195 12.50 -8.63 7.06
CA PHE A 195 12.48 -7.78 5.88
C PHE A 195 13.61 -6.75 5.84
N MET A 196 14.18 -6.35 7.00
CA MET A 196 15.37 -5.48 7.03
C MET A 196 16.58 -6.10 6.32
N CYS A 197 16.65 -7.43 6.15
CA CYS A 197 17.68 -8.08 5.34
C CYS A 197 17.67 -7.62 3.86
N PHE A 198 16.51 -7.18 3.34
CA PHE A 198 16.40 -6.69 1.97
C PHE A 198 16.78 -5.20 1.81
N SER A 199 16.93 -4.45 2.92
CA SER A 199 17.29 -3.02 2.88
C SER A 199 18.69 -2.75 2.31
N GLY A 200 19.57 -3.76 2.27
CA GLY A 200 20.91 -3.68 1.70
C GLY A 200 21.00 -3.93 0.20
N LEU A 201 19.90 -4.32 -0.47
CA LEU A 201 19.90 -4.56 -1.92
C LEU A 201 19.95 -3.23 -2.68
N LYS A 202 21.11 -2.94 -3.28
CA LYS A 202 21.27 -1.86 -4.25
C LYS A 202 20.97 -2.39 -5.65
N ILE A 203 19.73 -2.19 -6.09
CA ILE A 203 19.25 -2.44 -7.45
C ILE A 203 18.77 -1.11 -8.04
#